data_AF-A0A944TYE4-F1
#
_entry.id   AF-A0A944TYE4-F1
#
_cell.length_a   1.000
_cell.length_b   1.000
_cell.length_c   1.000
_cell.angle_alpha   90.00
_cell.angle_beta   90.00
_cell.angle_gamma   90.00
#
_symmetry.space_group_name_H-M   'P 1'
#
loop_
_entity.id
_entity.type
_entity.pdbx_description
1 polymer ?
#
loop_
_entity_poly.entity_id
_entity_poly.type
_entity_poly.pdbx_seq_one_letter_code
_entity_poly.pdbx_strand_id
1 'polypeptide(L)'
;MKNFSIEKYLSIAFHLGKASYWVIFFNIIIYFGLMLLAGITIIGLLVLPALLAGLCKFLLKVARGKEVVIADSFSSGFDNGMWWKTLVYSLIMIIGVAIGYILLIIPGIYLSIAWS
;
A
#
# COMPACT_ATOMS: atom_id res chain seq x y z
N MET A 1 -14.72 -12.74 19.52
CA MET A 1 -14.27 -12.03 18.30
C MET A 1 -15.37 -11.05 17.92
N LYS A 2 -15.06 -9.75 17.77
CA LYS A 2 -16.05 -8.71 17.47
C LYS A 2 -16.61 -8.99 16.05
N ASN A 3 -17.93 -9.04 15.87
CA ASN A 3 -18.56 -9.31 14.57
C ASN A 3 -17.99 -8.37 13.51
N PHE A 4 -17.20 -8.94 12.60
CA PHE A 4 -16.47 -8.22 11.56
C PHE A 4 -17.44 -7.92 10.41
N SER A 5 -18.33 -6.93 10.62
CA SER A 5 -19.28 -6.51 9.58
C SER A 5 -18.57 -5.63 8.57
N ILE A 6 -18.13 -6.23 7.47
CA ILE A 6 -17.49 -5.56 6.33
C ILE A 6 -18.38 -4.39 5.85
N GLU A 7 -19.68 -4.61 5.78
CA GLU A 7 -20.69 -3.61 5.40
C GLU A 7 -20.60 -2.33 6.21
N LYS A 8 -20.40 -2.45 7.53
CA LYS A 8 -20.28 -1.29 8.43
C LYS A 8 -19.03 -0.46 8.13
N TYR A 9 -17.90 -1.11 7.87
CA TYR A 9 -16.66 -0.37 7.55
C TYR A 9 -16.70 0.22 6.15
N LEU A 10 -17.32 -0.49 5.21
CA LEU A 10 -17.51 -0.03 3.84
C LEU A 10 -18.42 1.20 3.80
N SER A 11 -19.52 1.21 4.56
CA SER A 11 -20.40 2.37 4.67
C SER A 11 -19.72 3.57 5.32
N ILE A 12 -18.91 3.36 6.36
CA ILE A 12 -18.10 4.40 7.00
C ILE A 12 -17.09 4.98 6.00
N ALA A 13 -16.35 4.13 5.27
CA ALA A 13 -15.39 4.57 4.27
C ALA A 13 -16.06 5.37 3.14
N PHE A 14 -17.23 4.92 2.68
CA PHE A 14 -18.00 5.62 1.66
C PHE A 14 -18.49 6.99 2.15
N HIS A 15 -18.97 7.05 3.40
CA HIS A 15 -19.40 8.29 4.04
C HIS A 15 -18.25 9.30 4.17
N LEU A 16 -17.07 8.84 4.60
CA LEU A 16 -15.87 9.67 4.73
C LEU A 16 -15.32 10.14 3.37
N GLY A 17 -15.33 9.26 2.36
CA GLY A 17 -14.79 9.57 1.04
C GLY A 17 -15.70 10.44 0.17
N LYS A 18 -17.02 10.46 0.43
CA LYS A 18 -18.01 11.15 -0.42
C LYS A 18 -17.75 12.66 -0.53
N ALA A 19 -17.27 13.30 0.54
CA ALA A 19 -16.98 14.73 0.57
C ALA A 19 -15.85 15.15 -0.37
N SER A 20 -14.89 14.25 -0.64
CA SER A 20 -13.71 14.53 -1.47
C SER A 20 -13.60 13.54 -2.64
N TYR A 21 -14.72 12.97 -3.07
CA TYR A 21 -14.77 11.86 -4.04
C TYR A 21 -13.94 12.12 -5.30
N TRP A 22 -14.11 13.31 -5.90
CA TRP A 22 -13.38 13.70 -7.10
C TRP A 22 -11.86 13.79 -6.88
N VAL A 23 -11.42 14.35 -5.76
CA VAL A 23 -10.00 14.48 -5.41
C VAL A 23 -9.39 13.10 -5.22
N ILE A 24 -10.08 12.18 -4.53
CA ILE A 24 -9.62 10.80 -4.33
C ILE A 24 -9.51 10.08 -5.68
N PHE A 25 -10.53 10.18 -6.52
CA PHE A 25 -10.59 9.49 -7.81
C PHE A 25 -9.44 9.90 -8.73
N PHE A 26 -9.23 11.20 -8.95
CA PHE A 26 -8.12 11.68 -9.78
C PHE A 26 -6.75 11.35 -9.18
N ASN A 27 -6.60 11.45 -7.86
CA ASN A 27 -5.34 11.11 -7.19
C ASN A 27 -4.99 9.64 -7.40
N ILE A 28 -5.96 8.72 -7.26
CA ILE A 28 -5.77 7.28 -7.52
C ILE A 28 -5.35 7.03 -8.97
N ILE A 29 -5.99 7.68 -9.95
CA ILE A 29 -5.63 7.51 -11.37
C ILE A 29 -4.18 7.95 -11.63
N ILE A 30 -3.80 9.13 -11.13
CA ILE A 30 -2.43 9.65 -11.26
C ILE A 30 -1.43 8.71 -10.58
N TYR A 31 -1.75 8.25 -9.37
CA TYR A 31 -0.89 7.33 -8.61
C TYR A 31 -0.73 5.99 -9.29
N PHE A 32 -1.80 5.45 -9.87
CA PHE A 32 -1.76 4.21 -10.62
C PHE A 32 -0.84 4.35 -11.85
N GLY A 33 -0.97 5.44 -12.60
CA GLY A 33 -0.06 5.74 -13.71
C GLY A 33 1.40 5.87 -13.27
N LEU A 34 1.65 6.58 -12.16
CA LEU A 34 2.99 6.73 -11.58
C LEU A 34 3.58 5.38 -11.12
N MET A 35 2.77 4.50 -10.54
CA MET A 35 3.20 3.17 -10.14
C MET A 35 3.58 2.30 -11.33
N LEU A 36 2.81 2.35 -12.41
CA LEU A 36 3.14 1.62 -13.64
C LEU A 36 4.46 2.11 -14.24
N LEU A 37 4.65 3.43 -14.33
CA LEU A 37 5.90 4.02 -14.81
C LEU A 37 7.09 3.67 -13.90
N ALA A 38 6.89 3.74 -12.59
CA ALA A 38 7.91 3.39 -11.60
C ALA A 38 8.28 1.90 -11.67
N GLY A 39 7.33 1.01 -11.93
CA GLY A 39 7.56 -0.44 -12.04
C GLY A 39 8.47 -0.85 -13.21
N ILE A 40 8.60 -0.02 -14.25
CA ILE A 40 9.43 -0.32 -15.43
C ILE A 40 10.94 -0.17 -15.12
N THR A 41 11.29 0.67 -14.14
CA THR A 41 12.69 1.03 -13.86
C THR A 41 13.15 0.49 -12.51
N ILE A 42 14.42 0.11 -12.41
CA ILE A 42 15.03 -0.34 -11.14
C ILE A 42 14.95 0.77 -10.08
N ILE A 43 15.17 2.02 -10.50
CA ILE A 43 15.08 3.19 -9.62
C ILE A 43 13.62 3.40 -9.15
N GLY A 44 12.66 3.24 -10.05
CA GLY A 44 11.24 3.35 -9.70
C GLY A 44 10.77 2.25 -8.75
N LEU A 45 11.36 1.06 -8.80
CA LEU A 45 11.09 -0.02 -7.83
C LEU A 45 11.43 0.42 -6.39
N LEU A 46 12.50 1.20 -6.20
CA LEU A 46 12.88 1.76 -4.91
C LEU A 46 11.96 2.91 -4.45
N VAL A 47 11.20 3.48 -5.37
CA VAL A 47 10.28 4.60 -5.10
C VAL A 47 8.86 4.11 -4.77
N LEU A 48 8.45 2.96 -5.32
CA LEU A 48 7.16 2.31 -5.06
C LEU A 48 6.74 2.25 -3.57
N PRO A 49 7.58 1.81 -2.62
CA PRO A 49 7.17 1.75 -1.22
C PRO A 49 6.80 3.13 -0.67
N ALA A 50 7.54 4.17 -1.02
CA ALA A 50 7.23 5.54 -0.60
C ALA A 50 5.94 6.07 -1.23
N LEU A 51 5.68 5.72 -2.50
CA LEU A 51 4.41 6.04 -3.16
C LEU A 51 3.22 5.39 -2.44
N LEU A 52 3.32 4.10 -2.09
CA LEU A 52 2.28 3.40 -1.32
C LEU A 52 2.02 4.07 0.03
N ALA A 53 3.08 4.40 0.77
CA ALA A 53 2.95 5.10 2.05
C ALA A 53 2.31 6.49 1.90
N GLY A 54 2.67 7.22 0.85
CA GLY A 54 2.08 8.52 0.52
C GLY A 54 0.58 8.42 0.23
N LEU A 55 0.16 7.41 -0.55
CA LEU A 55 -1.26 7.15 -0.82
C LEU A 55 -2.04 6.81 0.46
N CYS A 56 -1.48 5.94 1.32
CA CYS A 56 -2.09 5.62 2.61
C CYS A 56 -2.25 6.87 3.50
N LYS A 57 -1.24 7.74 3.54
CA LYS A 57 -1.31 9.00 4.31
C LYS A 57 -2.34 9.97 3.75
N PHE A 58 -2.43 10.06 2.43
CA PHE A 58 -3.48 10.85 1.78
C PHE A 58 -4.87 10.36 2.16
N LEU A 59 -5.14 9.06 2.04
CA LEU A 59 -6.44 8.48 2.43
C LEU A 59 -6.75 8.71 3.91
N LEU A 60 -5.74 8.63 4.79
CA LEU A 60 -5.89 8.96 6.20
C LEU A 60 -6.17 10.46 6.45
N LYS A 61 -5.60 11.37 5.66
CA LYS A 61 -5.93 12.80 5.71
C LYS A 61 -7.38 13.04 5.31
N VAL A 62 -7.83 12.41 4.22
CA VAL A 62 -9.24 12.45 3.76
C VAL A 62 -10.17 11.94 4.85
N ALA A 63 -9.87 10.78 5.43
CA ALA A 63 -10.68 10.18 6.49
C ALA A 63 -10.76 11.06 7.76
N ARG A 64 -9.77 11.94 7.97
CA ARG A 64 -9.74 12.90 9.08
C ARG A 64 -10.42 14.23 8.75
N GLY A 65 -11.00 14.37 7.56
CA GLY A 65 -11.65 15.60 7.11
C GLY A 65 -10.68 16.78 6.93
N LYS A 66 -9.39 16.51 6.74
CA LYS A 66 -8.42 17.57 6.43
C LYS A 66 -8.54 17.99 4.98
N GLU A 67 -8.25 19.26 4.68
CA GLU A 67 -8.13 19.72 3.29
C GLU A 67 -7.05 18.91 2.58
N VAL A 68 -7.38 18.43 1.39
CA VAL A 68 -6.52 17.57 0.58
C VAL A 68 -6.42 18.13 -0.83
N VAL A 69 -5.19 18.22 -1.33
CA VAL A 69 -4.89 18.67 -2.69
C VAL A 69 -4.45 17.49 -3.55
N ILE A 70 -4.74 17.55 -4.84
CA ILE A 70 -4.26 16.59 -5.85
C ILE A 70 -2.74 16.77 -6.02
N ALA A 71 -1.96 16.13 -5.14
CA ALA A 71 -0.49 15.99 -5.12
C ALA A 71 0.03 15.71 -3.70
N ASP A 72 -0.80 15.94 -2.68
CA ASP A 72 -0.42 15.84 -1.27
C ASP A 72 0.11 14.44 -0.89
N SER A 73 -0.40 13.41 -1.57
CA SER A 73 0.08 12.04 -1.49
C SER A 73 1.58 11.94 -1.78
N PHE A 74 2.08 12.62 -2.82
CA PHE A 74 3.47 12.50 -3.28
C PHE A 74 4.43 13.13 -2.28
N SER A 75 4.16 14.38 -1.91
CA SER A 75 4.93 15.06 -0.85
C SER A 75 4.92 14.23 0.44
N SER A 76 3.76 13.71 0.85
CA SER A 76 3.64 12.92 2.07
C SER A 76 4.34 11.56 2.05
N GLY A 77 4.70 11.02 0.87
CA GLY A 77 5.46 9.77 0.76
C GLY A 77 6.96 9.96 0.98
N PHE A 78 7.48 11.15 0.69
CA PHE A 78 8.91 11.47 0.79
C PHE A 78 9.26 12.39 1.96
N ASP A 79 8.25 13.02 2.57
CA ASP A 79 8.43 13.89 3.72
C ASP A 79 9.01 13.16 4.95
N ASN A 80 9.69 13.89 5.84
CA ASN A 80 10.19 13.39 7.13
C ASN A 80 10.99 12.06 7.06
N GLY A 81 11.74 11.84 5.97
CA GLY A 81 12.54 10.63 5.76
C GLY A 81 11.71 9.34 5.58
N MET A 82 10.42 9.47 5.26
CA MET A 82 9.54 8.32 5.06
C MET A 82 9.97 7.39 3.94
N TRP A 83 10.63 7.92 2.92
CA TRP A 83 11.18 7.10 1.85
C TRP A 83 12.11 6.02 2.41
N TRP A 84 13.09 6.41 3.23
CA TRP A 84 14.03 5.48 3.85
C TRP A 84 13.33 4.50 4.80
N LYS A 85 12.42 4.99 5.65
CA LYS A 85 11.67 4.15 6.59
C LYS A 85 10.84 3.09 5.88
N THR A 86 10.14 3.47 4.81
CA THR A 86 9.27 2.56 4.07
C THR A 86 10.08 1.58 3.22
N LEU A 87 11.24 2.01 2.71
CA LEU A 87 12.19 1.11 2.06
C LEU A 87 12.71 0.01 2.99
N VAL A 88 13.21 0.39 4.16
CA VAL A 88 13.68 -0.58 5.15
C VAL A 88 12.56 -1.54 5.56
N TYR A 89 11.36 -1.02 5.79
CA TYR A 89 10.18 -1.85 6.08
C TYR A 89 9.87 -2.83 4.94
N SER A 90 9.94 -2.38 3.69
CA SER A 90 9.71 -3.23 2.53
C SER A 90 10.77 -4.33 2.40
N LEU A 91 12.03 -4.03 2.72
CA LEU A 91 13.11 -5.01 2.70
C LEU A 91 12.90 -6.09 3.77
N ILE A 92 12.56 -5.69 4.99
CA ILE A 92 12.23 -6.61 6.09
C ILE A 92 11.04 -7.50 5.71
N MET A 93 10.00 -6.92 5.08
CA MET A 93 8.85 -7.66 4.61
C MET A 93 9.24 -8.71 3.55
N ILE A 94 10.06 -8.34 2.57
CA ILE A 94 10.53 -9.26 1.52
C ILE A 94 11.32 -10.43 2.14
N ILE A 95 12.22 -10.14 3.08
CA ILE A 95 13.00 -11.18 3.78
C ILE A 95 12.07 -12.10 4.58
N GLY A 96 11.13 -11.53 5.35
CA GLY A 96 10.16 -12.32 6.12
C GLY A 96 9.31 -13.22 5.25
N VAL A 97 8.83 -12.71 4.11
CA VAL A 97 8.07 -13.48 3.11
C VAL A 97 8.95 -14.58 2.51
N ALA A 98 10.19 -14.28 2.11
CA ALA A 98 11.11 -15.26 1.55
C ALA A 98 11.42 -16.40 2.53
N ILE A 99 11.67 -16.09 3.81
CA ILE A 99 11.85 -17.09 4.86
C ILE A 99 10.59 -17.95 5.00
N GLY A 100 9.41 -17.34 4.99
CA GLY A 100 8.14 -18.06 5.01
C GLY A 100 7.98 -19.04 3.84
N TYR A 101 8.32 -18.63 2.62
CA TYR A 101 8.34 -19.52 1.45
C TYR A 101 9.31 -20.68 1.61
N ILE A 102 10.53 -20.42 2.08
CA ILE A 102 11.56 -21.45 2.27
C ILE A 102 11.15 -22.46 3.36
N LEU A 103 10.57 -21.99 4.45
CA LEU A 103 10.21 -22.85 5.59
C LEU A 103 8.89 -23.60 5.41
N LEU A 104 7.92 -23.01 4.70
CA LEU A 104 6.56 -23.57 4.63
C LEU A 104 6.22 -24.13 3.25
N ILE A 105 6.55 -23.41 2.18
CA ILE A 105 6.12 -23.78 0.83
C ILE A 105 7.04 -24.86 0.25
N ILE A 106 8.37 -24.69 0.32
CA ILE A 106 9.31 -25.66 -0.26
C ILE A 106 9.17 -27.06 0.40
N PRO A 107 9.14 -27.19 1.75
CA PRO A 107 8.94 -28.48 2.38
C PRO A 107 7.55 -29.03 2.07
N GLY A 108 6.51 -28.19 2.05
CA GLY A 108 5.16 -28.61 1.69
C GLY A 108 5.09 -29.26 0.30
N ILE A 109 5.72 -28.65 -0.70
CA ILE A 109 5.81 -29.20 -2.06
C ILE A 109 6.61 -30.52 -2.05
N TYR A 110 7.73 -30.58 -1.34
CA TYR A 110 8.54 -31.79 -1.24
C TYR A 110 7.76 -32.96 -0.61
N LEU A 111 7.10 -32.73 0.54
CA LEU A 111 6.28 -33.74 1.21
C LEU A 111 5.13 -34.20 0.28
N SER A 112 4.50 -33.27 -0.45
CA SER A 112 3.41 -33.60 -1.39
C SER A 112 3.86 -34.46 -2.56
N ILE A 113 5.10 -34.34 -3.04
CA ILE A 113 5.61 -35.16 -4.14
C ILE A 113 6.13 -36.50 -3.63
N ALA A 114 6.81 -36.52 -2.47
CA ALA A 114 7.42 -37.73 -1.93
C ALA A 114 6.40 -38.79 -1.47
N TRP A 115 5.18 -38.36 -1.09
CA TRP A 115 4.09 -39.24 -0.64
C TRP A 115 2.83 -39.19 -1.54
N SER A 116 2.95 -38.64 -2.75
CA SER A 116 1.94 -38.84 -3.81
C SER A 116 2.23 -40.12 -4.58
#